data_AF-A0A183GD59-F1
#
_entry.id   AF-A0A183GD59-F1
#
_cell.length_a   1.000
_cell.length_b   1.000
_cell.length_c   1.000
_cell.angle_alpha   90.00
_cell.angle_beta   90.00
_cell.angle_gamma   90.00
#
_symmetry.space_group_name_H-M   'P 1'
#
loop_
_entity.id
_entity.type
_entity.pdbx_description
1 polymer ?
#
loop_
_entity_poly.entity_id
_entity_poly.type
_entity_poly.pdbx_seq_one_letter_code
_entity_poly.pdbx_strand_id
1 'polypeptide(L)'
;MECMQTIDEEVERMLIQEEGEGDRVQALQSQVTTLMEQVQKLTQQAAQVRSSLITMTKGLQALQNLPERVHEKLWRDSDTRQTAKNRDEVTKKLHELADKDCEAVSGEFEKVEQFINQFSQWQGYNWDQLIAEQNEFYEQAQHDDQCIRQLAKLLAREQQQHADVEEMDFRNTMRKVREGCSITQTELPQFDPAHAEQVLGRRKLSHGQSKDASTEVAEKPRIEVGLPHEDPLHLFHPCDCGIFHTKAQTALPSLRSDLARSKPVNNMFELANVASIVLDPFWGDRRKEEELMAKESKHLTVLGLAHAIAAHRSCCFTFNRALRAAEGKRIIHPSLFPSFPGYNIDSYYAQAMERLDQIPRDYDDSPANPTIVALPLAFLRAEKDLEEDCRVKIMVYTTLDALAALLNERPISGAIVFIWPDTMPATSHLNNAMQALERHLQCGGTLDMYPPPYEERRSELWHEIKQVCAEVVKVLTGPARGFEARVADSYGTINDSVPLGHPATCLGISPRRGDAKYHPWQIAVFLNQVRKFAMGTLTLPIFFATKKATEANDDEPRSETKKQSVGPSKKPSKIIKPNVSYLRDAKKERQRHAHLMKQKRQQPKQK
;
A
#
# COMPACT_ATOMS: atom_id res chain seq x y z
N MET A 1 -8.79 16.90 24.30
CA MET A 1 -9.91 17.48 23.53
C MET A 1 -9.58 17.57 22.05
N GLU A 2 -8.34 17.85 21.66
CA GLU A 2 -7.89 17.91 20.23
C GLU A 2 -7.92 16.56 19.49
N CYS A 3 -7.81 15.42 20.20
CA CYS A 3 -7.84 14.07 19.59
C CYS A 3 -9.26 13.63 19.15
N MET A 4 -10.33 14.17 19.78
CA MET A 4 -11.70 13.88 19.34
C MET A 4 -12.05 14.66 18.07
N GLN A 5 -11.60 15.92 17.97
CA GLN A 5 -11.85 16.77 16.81
C GLN A 5 -11.21 16.21 15.53
N THR A 6 -10.04 15.57 15.65
CA THR A 6 -9.36 14.95 14.51
C THR A 6 -10.06 13.68 14.01
N ILE A 7 -10.73 12.94 14.90
CA ILE A 7 -11.53 11.77 14.51
C ILE A 7 -12.84 12.20 13.87
N ASP A 8 -13.51 13.22 14.43
CA ASP A 8 -14.75 13.76 13.86
C ASP A 8 -14.51 14.35 12.46
N GLU A 9 -13.39 15.06 12.25
CA GLU A 9 -12.98 15.57 10.93
C GLU A 9 -12.63 14.44 9.93
N GLU A 10 -12.06 13.33 10.40
CA GLU A 10 -11.76 12.15 9.57
C GLU A 10 -13.06 11.44 9.14
N VAL A 11 -14.01 11.29 10.08
CA VAL A 11 -15.34 10.68 9.82
C VAL A 11 -16.14 11.53 8.84
N GLU A 12 -16.10 12.86 8.97
CA GLU A 12 -16.79 13.76 8.06
C GLU A 12 -16.14 13.76 6.65
N ARG A 13 -14.81 13.59 6.56
CA ARG A 13 -14.14 13.34 5.27
C ARG A 13 -14.51 12.02 4.63
N MET A 14 -14.65 10.95 5.42
CA MET A 14 -15.08 9.63 4.91
C MET A 14 -16.53 9.68 4.40
N LEU A 15 -17.43 10.38 5.09
CA LEU A 15 -18.83 10.53 4.68
C LEU A 15 -18.97 11.30 3.34
N ILE A 16 -18.19 12.36 3.14
CA ILE A 16 -18.17 13.11 1.86
C ILE A 16 -17.63 12.25 0.71
N GLN A 17 -16.67 11.35 1.01
CA GLN A 17 -16.14 10.42 0.02
C GLN A 17 -17.15 9.31 -0.33
N GLU A 18 -17.92 8.81 0.64
CA GLU A 18 -19.00 7.85 0.41
C GLU A 18 -20.15 8.44 -0.44
N GLU A 19 -20.50 9.72 -0.27
CA GLU A 19 -21.50 10.37 -1.12
C GLU A 19 -21.06 10.42 -2.61
N GLY A 20 -19.78 10.72 -2.86
CA GLY A 20 -19.22 10.71 -4.22
C GLY A 20 -19.08 9.30 -4.82
N GLU A 21 -18.90 8.28 -3.98
CA GLU A 21 -18.92 6.87 -4.39
C GLU A 21 -20.36 6.40 -4.68
N GLY A 22 -21.35 6.87 -3.93
CA GLY A 22 -22.77 6.64 -4.18
C GLY A 22 -23.21 7.14 -5.56
N ASP A 23 -22.83 8.36 -5.93
CA ASP A 23 -23.11 8.93 -7.26
C ASP A 23 -22.45 8.13 -8.39
N ARG A 24 -21.21 7.65 -8.15
CA ARG A 24 -20.47 6.83 -9.11
C ARG A 24 -21.09 5.43 -9.26
N VAL A 25 -21.54 4.81 -8.17
CA VAL A 25 -22.26 3.54 -8.19
C VAL A 25 -23.61 3.69 -8.89
N GLN A 26 -24.34 4.77 -8.66
CA GLN A 26 -25.60 5.05 -9.34
C GLN A 26 -25.40 5.27 -10.86
N ALA A 27 -24.34 6.00 -11.25
CA ALA A 27 -23.96 6.15 -12.65
C ALA A 27 -23.61 4.80 -13.29
N LEU A 28 -22.87 3.93 -12.61
CA LEU A 28 -22.54 2.59 -13.12
C LEU A 28 -23.78 1.68 -13.19
N GLN A 29 -24.66 1.73 -12.20
CA GLN A 29 -25.93 1.01 -12.24
C GLN A 29 -26.78 1.45 -13.44
N SER A 30 -26.83 2.76 -13.75
CA SER A 30 -27.53 3.27 -14.92
C SER A 30 -26.91 2.79 -16.25
N GLN A 31 -25.58 2.63 -16.30
CA GLN A 31 -24.90 2.08 -17.47
C GLN A 31 -25.16 0.58 -17.62
N VAL A 32 -25.17 -0.17 -16.50
CA VAL A 32 -25.46 -1.62 -16.48
C VAL A 32 -26.90 -1.89 -16.90
N THR A 33 -27.88 -1.11 -16.41
CA THR A 33 -29.28 -1.27 -16.85
C THR A 33 -29.44 -0.97 -18.34
N THR A 34 -28.78 0.08 -18.84
CA THR A 34 -28.76 0.40 -20.27
C THR A 34 -28.15 -0.74 -21.10
N LEU A 35 -27.03 -1.31 -20.64
CA LEU A 35 -26.39 -2.47 -21.28
C LEU A 35 -27.28 -3.72 -21.25
N MET A 36 -27.95 -4.00 -20.13
CA MET A 36 -28.87 -5.13 -20.00
C MET A 36 -30.06 -5.01 -20.97
N GLU A 37 -30.66 -3.83 -21.08
CA GLU A 37 -31.74 -3.57 -22.04
C GLU A 37 -31.27 -3.79 -23.48
N GLN A 38 -30.04 -3.37 -23.80
CA GLN A 38 -29.48 -3.58 -25.13
C GLN A 38 -29.15 -5.06 -25.41
N VAL A 39 -28.63 -5.80 -24.44
CA VAL A 39 -28.39 -7.26 -24.56
C VAL A 39 -29.71 -8.02 -24.73
N GLN A 40 -30.76 -7.61 -24.01
CA GLN A 40 -32.10 -8.19 -24.17
C GLN A 40 -32.66 -7.93 -25.58
N LYS A 41 -32.49 -6.71 -26.10
CA LYS A 41 -32.85 -6.35 -27.48
C LYS A 41 -32.07 -7.19 -28.51
N LEU A 42 -30.77 -7.40 -28.31
CA LEU A 42 -29.96 -8.27 -29.16
C LEU A 42 -30.41 -9.72 -29.13
N THR A 43 -30.81 -10.22 -27.96
CA THR A 43 -31.32 -11.59 -27.81
C THR A 43 -32.64 -11.77 -28.57
N GLN A 44 -33.52 -10.78 -28.53
CA GLN A 44 -34.75 -10.77 -29.33
C GLN A 44 -34.46 -10.67 -30.85
N GLN A 45 -33.52 -9.82 -31.25
CA GLN A 45 -33.11 -9.68 -32.64
C GLN A 45 -32.41 -10.95 -33.18
N ALA A 46 -31.65 -11.67 -32.35
CA ALA A 46 -31.05 -12.95 -32.73
C ALA A 46 -32.11 -14.02 -33.03
N ALA A 47 -33.23 -14.03 -32.30
CA ALA A 47 -34.37 -14.89 -32.62
C ALA A 47 -35.01 -14.52 -33.96
N GLN A 48 -35.11 -13.22 -34.26
CA GLN A 48 -35.62 -12.71 -35.54
C GLN A 48 -34.71 -13.14 -36.71
N VAL A 49 -33.38 -13.00 -36.58
CA VAL A 49 -32.41 -13.43 -37.59
C VAL A 49 -32.48 -14.94 -37.83
N ARG A 50 -32.64 -15.75 -36.77
CA ARG A 50 -32.85 -17.20 -36.91
C ARG A 50 -34.13 -17.52 -37.69
N SER A 51 -35.22 -16.81 -37.44
CA SER A 51 -36.48 -16.96 -38.18
C SER A 51 -36.33 -16.60 -39.67
N SER A 52 -35.66 -15.48 -39.96
CA SER A 52 -35.33 -15.07 -41.33
C SER A 52 -34.46 -16.11 -42.04
N LEU A 53 -33.46 -16.69 -41.36
CA LEU A 53 -32.61 -17.74 -41.91
C LEU A 53 -33.38 -19.03 -42.22
N ILE A 54 -34.31 -19.44 -41.35
CA ILE A 54 -35.21 -20.57 -41.62
C ILE A 54 -36.07 -20.29 -42.86
N THR A 55 -36.54 -19.04 -43.01
CA THR A 55 -37.39 -18.63 -44.14
C THR A 55 -36.62 -18.60 -45.46
N MET A 56 -35.40 -18.04 -45.46
CA MET A 56 -34.49 -18.10 -46.62
C MET A 56 -34.15 -19.54 -46.99
N THR A 57 -33.88 -20.40 -45.99
CA THR A 57 -33.59 -21.81 -46.23
C THR A 57 -34.77 -22.53 -46.90
N LYS A 58 -36.00 -22.26 -46.44
CA LYS A 58 -37.23 -22.79 -47.07
C LYS A 58 -37.42 -22.25 -48.49
N GLY A 59 -37.19 -20.97 -48.73
CA GLY A 59 -37.26 -20.36 -50.07
C GLY A 59 -36.23 -20.95 -51.03
N LEU A 60 -35.00 -21.15 -50.58
CA LEU A 60 -33.94 -21.79 -51.34
C LEU A 60 -34.26 -23.27 -51.65
N GLN A 61 -34.80 -24.01 -50.69
CA GLN A 61 -35.28 -25.38 -50.93
C GLN A 61 -36.45 -25.42 -51.92
N ALA A 62 -37.36 -24.44 -51.85
CA ALA A 62 -38.47 -24.32 -52.80
C ALA A 62 -37.97 -24.02 -54.22
N LEU A 63 -36.93 -23.19 -54.36
CA LEU A 63 -36.23 -22.92 -55.63
C LEU A 63 -35.44 -24.14 -56.12
N GLN A 64 -34.82 -24.90 -55.23
CA GLN A 64 -34.13 -26.15 -55.56
C GLN A 64 -35.09 -27.21 -56.11
N ASN A 65 -36.30 -27.27 -55.54
CA ASN A 65 -37.38 -28.17 -55.96
C ASN A 65 -38.33 -27.52 -57.00
N LEU A 66 -37.92 -26.39 -57.61
CA LEU A 66 -38.71 -25.68 -58.61
C LEU A 66 -39.08 -26.56 -59.83
N PRO A 67 -38.20 -27.42 -60.37
CA PRO A 67 -38.56 -28.30 -61.49
C PRO A 67 -39.73 -29.25 -61.14
N GLU A 68 -39.71 -29.82 -59.94
CA GLU A 68 -40.74 -30.73 -59.43
C GLU A 68 -42.05 -29.98 -59.16
N ARG A 69 -41.99 -28.79 -58.56
CA ARG A 69 -43.16 -27.94 -58.28
C ARG A 69 -43.83 -27.41 -59.54
N VAL A 70 -43.04 -27.08 -60.56
CA VAL A 70 -43.53 -26.66 -61.87
C VAL A 70 -44.21 -27.84 -62.57
N HIS A 71 -43.58 -29.02 -62.53
CA HIS A 71 -44.19 -30.25 -63.05
C HIS A 71 -45.53 -30.53 -62.35
N GLU A 72 -45.55 -30.48 -61.03
CA GLU A 72 -46.72 -30.75 -60.22
C GLU A 72 -47.87 -29.78 -60.48
N LYS A 73 -47.61 -28.47 -60.52
CA LYS A 73 -48.61 -27.42 -60.71
C LYS A 73 -49.09 -27.32 -62.17
N LEU A 74 -48.29 -27.81 -63.11
CA LEU A 74 -48.71 -27.98 -64.50
C LEU A 74 -49.56 -29.24 -64.65
N TRP A 75 -49.21 -30.36 -64.02
CA TRP A 75 -49.70 -31.69 -64.41
C TRP A 75 -50.62 -32.40 -63.40
N ARG A 76 -50.81 -31.90 -62.17
CA ARG A 76 -51.72 -32.53 -61.18
C ARG A 76 -53.20 -32.50 -61.55
N ASP A 77 -53.69 -31.46 -62.23
CA ASP A 77 -55.13 -31.29 -62.50
C ASP A 77 -55.56 -31.71 -63.93
N SER A 78 -54.63 -32.17 -64.77
CA SER A 78 -54.96 -32.52 -66.15
C SER A 78 -55.37 -34.00 -66.27
N ASP A 79 -56.63 -34.29 -65.92
CA ASP A 79 -57.29 -35.59 -66.20
C ASP A 79 -57.73 -35.71 -67.68
N THR A 80 -57.24 -34.85 -68.56
CA THR A 80 -57.44 -34.93 -70.01
C THR A 80 -56.10 -35.02 -70.72
N ARG A 81 -55.95 -36.12 -71.46
CA ARG A 81 -54.80 -36.47 -72.31
C ARG A 81 -54.31 -35.28 -73.15
N GLN A 82 -53.02 -34.97 -73.04
CA GLN A 82 -52.18 -34.36 -74.08
C GLN A 82 -52.78 -33.16 -74.86
N THR A 83 -53.28 -32.13 -74.17
CA THR A 83 -53.23 -30.79 -74.75
C THR A 83 -51.80 -30.28 -74.64
N ALA A 84 -51.16 -29.98 -75.78
CA ALA A 84 -49.85 -29.36 -75.82
C ALA A 84 -49.94 -28.02 -75.08
N LYS A 85 -49.45 -27.96 -73.84
CA LYS A 85 -49.37 -26.70 -73.09
C LYS A 85 -48.42 -25.80 -73.85
N ASN A 86 -48.91 -24.62 -74.24
CA ASN A 86 -48.10 -23.67 -74.99
C ASN A 86 -46.87 -23.30 -74.16
N ARG A 87 -45.73 -23.16 -74.84
CA ARG A 87 -44.45 -22.76 -74.25
C ARG A 87 -44.60 -21.54 -73.34
N ASP A 88 -45.48 -20.62 -73.72
CA ASP A 88 -45.77 -19.39 -72.97
C ASP A 88 -46.45 -19.65 -71.63
N GLU A 89 -47.32 -20.67 -71.53
CA GLU A 89 -47.99 -21.02 -70.27
C GLU A 89 -47.01 -21.65 -69.26
N VAL A 90 -46.13 -22.52 -69.75
CA VAL A 90 -45.05 -23.12 -68.92
C VAL A 90 -44.08 -22.04 -68.46
N THR A 91 -43.69 -21.14 -69.36
CA THR A 91 -42.79 -20.02 -69.05
C THR A 91 -43.43 -19.08 -68.03
N LYS A 92 -44.73 -18.77 -68.17
CA LYS A 92 -45.47 -17.92 -67.23
C LYS A 92 -45.54 -18.54 -65.83
N LYS A 93 -45.93 -19.82 -65.70
CA LYS A 93 -46.01 -20.49 -64.39
C LYS A 93 -44.64 -20.67 -63.72
N LEU A 94 -43.58 -20.83 -64.52
CA LEU A 94 -42.20 -20.88 -64.03
C LEU A 94 -41.78 -19.53 -63.43
N HIS A 95 -42.02 -18.42 -64.13
CA HIS A 95 -41.72 -17.08 -63.63
C HIS A 95 -42.54 -16.77 -62.37
N GLU A 96 -43.86 -17.04 -62.37
CA GLU A 96 -44.71 -16.82 -61.19
C GLU A 96 -44.24 -17.57 -59.93
N LEU A 97 -43.68 -18.77 -60.08
CA LEU A 97 -43.16 -19.55 -58.95
C LEU A 97 -41.75 -19.10 -58.54
N ALA A 98 -40.87 -18.87 -59.51
CA ALA A 98 -39.49 -18.44 -59.26
C ALA A 98 -39.43 -17.03 -58.67
N ASP A 99 -40.19 -16.08 -59.24
CA ASP A 99 -40.23 -14.69 -58.79
C ASP A 99 -40.77 -14.60 -57.37
N LYS A 100 -41.83 -15.35 -57.04
CA LYS A 100 -42.39 -15.40 -55.68
C LYS A 100 -41.38 -15.86 -54.63
N ASP A 101 -40.63 -16.92 -54.93
CA ASP A 101 -39.66 -17.47 -53.97
C ASP A 101 -38.37 -16.61 -53.92
N CYS A 102 -37.96 -16.02 -55.04
CA CYS A 102 -36.87 -15.04 -55.11
C CYS A 102 -37.20 -13.76 -54.33
N GLU A 103 -38.40 -13.19 -54.48
CA GLU A 103 -38.86 -12.02 -53.73
C GLU A 103 -38.90 -12.31 -52.22
N ALA A 104 -39.36 -13.50 -51.83
CA ALA A 104 -39.36 -13.93 -50.43
C ALA A 104 -37.93 -14.04 -49.86
N VAL A 105 -36.98 -14.57 -50.63
CA VAL A 105 -35.57 -14.67 -50.21
C VAL A 105 -34.90 -13.30 -50.17
N SER A 106 -35.10 -12.46 -51.18
CA SER A 106 -34.54 -11.10 -51.25
C SER A 106 -35.04 -10.21 -50.12
N GLY A 107 -36.33 -10.26 -49.80
CA GLY A 107 -36.90 -9.48 -48.68
C GLY A 107 -36.35 -9.90 -47.31
N GLU A 108 -35.95 -11.16 -47.13
CA GLU A 108 -35.28 -11.62 -45.90
C GLU A 108 -33.79 -11.26 -45.87
N PHE A 109 -33.11 -11.25 -47.03
CA PHE A 109 -31.72 -10.79 -47.15
C PHE A 109 -31.57 -9.32 -46.75
N GLU A 110 -32.49 -8.45 -47.15
CA GLU A 110 -32.48 -7.03 -46.76
C GLU A 110 -32.58 -6.85 -45.23
N LYS A 111 -33.39 -7.68 -44.55
CA LYS A 111 -33.50 -7.65 -43.08
C LYS A 111 -32.19 -8.08 -42.40
N VAL A 112 -31.52 -9.09 -42.96
CA VAL A 112 -30.22 -9.57 -42.46
C VAL A 112 -29.12 -8.54 -42.70
N GLU A 113 -29.13 -7.84 -43.84
CA GLU A 113 -28.18 -6.77 -44.15
C GLU A 113 -28.36 -5.56 -43.22
N GLN A 114 -29.61 -5.17 -42.92
CA GLN A 114 -29.91 -4.17 -41.91
C GLN A 114 -29.37 -4.56 -40.53
N PHE A 115 -29.47 -5.84 -40.14
CA PHE A 115 -28.92 -6.35 -38.89
C PHE A 115 -27.38 -6.29 -38.85
N ILE A 116 -26.70 -6.68 -39.94
CA ILE A 116 -25.23 -6.60 -40.04
C ILE A 116 -24.74 -5.15 -39.90
N ASN A 117 -25.46 -4.19 -40.49
CA ASN A 117 -25.15 -2.77 -40.36
C ASN A 117 -25.31 -2.25 -38.92
N GLN A 118 -26.31 -2.74 -38.17
CA GLN A 118 -26.46 -2.46 -36.75
C GLN A 118 -25.31 -3.06 -35.93
N PHE A 119 -24.94 -4.32 -36.19
CA PHE A 119 -23.84 -5.00 -35.50
C PHE A 119 -22.46 -4.37 -35.76
N SER A 120 -22.28 -3.74 -36.93
CA SER A 120 -21.04 -3.04 -37.27
C SER A 120 -20.80 -1.80 -36.39
N GLN A 121 -21.84 -1.20 -35.82
CA GLN A 121 -21.70 -0.10 -34.84
C GLN A 121 -21.07 -0.59 -33.53
N TRP A 122 -21.18 -1.89 -33.23
CA TRP A 122 -20.73 -2.53 -31.98
C TRP A 122 -19.28 -3.01 -32.05
N GLN A 123 -18.71 -3.16 -33.25
CA GLN A 123 -17.28 -3.44 -33.44
C GLN A 123 -16.36 -2.30 -33.00
N GLY A 124 -16.91 -1.08 -32.80
CA GLY A 124 -16.16 0.06 -32.29
C GLY A 124 -16.06 0.13 -30.76
N TYR A 125 -16.83 -0.69 -30.03
CA TYR A 125 -16.79 -0.73 -28.57
C TYR A 125 -15.66 -1.63 -28.08
N ASN A 126 -14.91 -1.15 -27.08
CA ASN A 126 -13.81 -1.88 -26.48
C ASN A 126 -14.35 -2.91 -25.47
N TRP A 127 -14.84 -4.05 -25.97
CA TRP A 127 -15.41 -5.13 -25.15
C TRP A 127 -14.42 -5.65 -24.11
N ASP A 128 -13.12 -5.70 -24.44
CA ASP A 128 -12.08 -6.14 -23.51
C ASP A 128 -11.98 -5.22 -22.29
N GLN A 129 -12.14 -3.90 -22.50
CA GLN A 129 -12.14 -2.93 -21.41
C GLN A 129 -13.40 -3.06 -20.54
N LEU A 130 -14.58 -3.18 -21.15
CA LEU A 130 -15.83 -3.34 -20.40
C LEU A 130 -15.84 -4.63 -19.58
N ILE A 131 -15.34 -5.74 -20.14
CA ILE A 131 -15.22 -7.02 -19.45
C ILE A 131 -14.21 -6.93 -18.31
N ALA A 132 -13.08 -6.24 -18.52
CA ALA A 132 -12.09 -6.01 -17.47
C ALA A 132 -12.67 -5.19 -16.30
N GLU A 133 -13.36 -4.09 -16.60
CA GLU A 133 -14.02 -3.26 -15.58
C GLU A 133 -15.09 -4.06 -14.83
N GLN A 134 -15.90 -4.87 -15.52
CA GLN A 134 -16.92 -5.71 -14.87
C GLN A 134 -16.30 -6.80 -13.97
N ASN A 135 -15.21 -7.43 -14.40
CA ASN A 135 -14.51 -8.44 -13.60
C ASN A 135 -13.87 -7.83 -12.35
N GLU A 136 -13.27 -6.65 -12.46
CA GLU A 136 -12.71 -5.90 -11.33
C GLU A 136 -13.80 -5.59 -10.29
N PHE A 137 -14.98 -5.12 -10.73
CA PHE A 137 -16.13 -4.91 -9.83
C PHE A 137 -16.60 -6.19 -9.15
N TYR A 138 -16.63 -7.30 -9.88
CA TYR A 138 -17.07 -8.59 -9.34
C TYR A 138 -16.09 -9.16 -8.32
N GLU A 139 -14.78 -9.08 -8.60
CA GLU A 139 -13.71 -9.48 -7.69
C GLU A 139 -13.72 -8.61 -6.42
N GLN A 140 -13.92 -7.30 -6.55
CA GLN A 140 -14.05 -6.38 -5.43
C GLN A 140 -15.28 -6.71 -4.57
N ALA A 141 -16.45 -6.93 -5.18
CA ALA A 141 -17.65 -7.31 -4.45
C ALA A 141 -17.51 -8.65 -3.72
N GLN A 142 -16.79 -9.62 -4.31
CA GLN A 142 -16.48 -10.89 -3.63
C GLN A 142 -15.52 -10.69 -2.45
N HIS A 143 -14.51 -9.85 -2.61
CA HIS A 143 -13.59 -9.49 -1.53
C HIS A 143 -14.33 -8.83 -0.36
N ASP A 144 -15.24 -7.90 -0.66
CA ASP A 144 -15.98 -7.17 0.37
C ASP A 144 -16.99 -8.07 1.11
N ASP A 145 -17.68 -8.98 0.41
CA ASP A 145 -18.52 -10.01 1.05
C ASP A 145 -17.69 -10.92 1.98
N GLN A 146 -16.46 -11.30 1.58
CA GLN A 146 -15.57 -12.08 2.43
C GLN A 146 -15.10 -11.29 3.67
N CYS A 147 -14.74 -10.03 3.51
CA CYS A 147 -14.35 -9.14 4.61
C CYS A 147 -15.51 -8.96 5.61
N ILE A 148 -16.72 -8.70 5.12
CA ILE A 148 -17.92 -8.57 5.96
C ILE A 148 -18.21 -9.86 6.73
N ARG A 149 -18.08 -11.03 6.09
CA ARG A 149 -18.24 -12.33 6.77
C ARG A 149 -17.16 -12.59 7.82
N GLN A 150 -15.93 -12.18 7.58
CA GLN A 150 -14.85 -12.31 8.56
C GLN A 150 -15.07 -11.38 9.74
N LEU A 151 -15.46 -10.13 9.50
CA LEU A 151 -15.83 -9.17 10.53
C LEU A 151 -16.99 -9.69 11.39
N ALA A 152 -18.04 -10.23 10.76
CA ALA A 152 -19.16 -10.85 11.47
C ALA A 152 -18.72 -12.03 12.37
N LYS A 153 -17.72 -12.83 11.94
CA LYS A 153 -17.16 -13.91 12.77
C LYS A 153 -16.34 -13.40 13.95
N LEU A 154 -15.60 -12.31 13.77
CA LEU A 154 -14.83 -11.69 14.86
C LEU A 154 -15.76 -11.07 15.90
N LEU A 155 -16.78 -10.33 15.45
CA LEU A 155 -17.80 -9.77 16.33
C LEU A 155 -18.59 -10.86 17.08
N ALA A 156 -18.92 -11.98 16.41
CA ALA A 156 -19.56 -13.12 17.07
C ALA A 156 -18.65 -13.79 18.11
N ARG A 157 -17.33 -13.90 17.85
CA ARG A 157 -16.36 -14.42 18.83
C ARG A 157 -16.17 -13.50 20.02
N GLU A 158 -16.19 -12.20 19.81
CA GLU A 158 -16.08 -11.20 20.86
C GLU A 158 -17.32 -11.23 21.76
N GLN A 159 -18.52 -11.34 21.18
CA GLN A 159 -19.77 -11.54 21.93
C GLN A 159 -19.77 -12.86 22.73
N GLN A 160 -19.24 -13.95 22.16
CA GLN A 160 -19.10 -15.24 22.84
C GLN A 160 -18.10 -15.17 24.00
N GLN A 161 -16.94 -14.53 23.79
CA GLN A 161 -15.92 -14.35 24.83
C GLN A 161 -16.40 -13.46 25.97
N HIS A 162 -17.16 -12.41 25.68
CA HIS A 162 -17.77 -11.57 26.72
C HIS A 162 -18.78 -12.37 27.56
N ALA A 163 -19.61 -13.20 26.92
CA ALA A 163 -20.55 -14.08 27.61
C ALA A 163 -19.85 -15.15 28.46
N ASP A 164 -18.77 -15.76 27.95
CA ASP A 164 -17.99 -16.78 28.67
C ASP A 164 -17.24 -16.18 29.87
N VAL A 165 -16.74 -14.95 29.75
CA VAL A 165 -16.08 -14.22 30.85
C VAL A 165 -17.10 -13.81 31.93
N GLU A 166 -18.26 -13.29 31.55
CA GLU A 166 -19.34 -12.97 32.49
C GLU A 166 -19.88 -14.23 33.19
N GLU A 167 -20.02 -15.34 32.46
CA GLU A 167 -20.43 -16.62 33.05
C GLU A 167 -19.35 -17.17 34.00
N MET A 168 -18.07 -17.04 33.65
CA MET A 168 -16.95 -17.45 34.49
C MET A 168 -16.83 -16.59 35.76
N ASP A 169 -17.01 -15.28 35.67
CA ASP A 169 -17.02 -14.37 36.82
C ASP A 169 -18.23 -14.58 37.71
N PHE A 170 -19.41 -14.82 37.13
CA PHE A 170 -20.60 -15.18 37.88
C PHE A 170 -20.41 -16.52 38.62
N ARG A 171 -19.85 -17.54 37.95
CA ARG A 171 -19.62 -18.87 38.52
C ARG A 171 -18.53 -18.83 39.60
N ASN A 172 -17.48 -18.01 39.44
CA ASN A 172 -16.44 -17.78 40.46
C ASN A 172 -16.97 -17.01 41.67
N THR A 173 -17.84 -16.02 41.44
CA THR A 173 -18.50 -15.26 42.51
C THR A 173 -19.42 -16.17 43.33
N MET A 174 -20.23 -16.99 42.68
CA MET A 174 -21.11 -17.96 43.35
C MET A 174 -20.31 -19.08 44.06
N ARG A 175 -19.13 -19.46 43.57
CA ARG A 175 -18.23 -20.40 44.26
C ARG A 175 -17.68 -19.80 45.56
N LYS A 176 -17.25 -18.54 45.56
CA LYS A 176 -16.79 -17.83 46.77
C LYS A 176 -17.88 -17.70 47.83
N VAL A 177 -19.14 -17.52 47.42
CA VAL A 177 -20.31 -17.51 48.33
C VAL A 177 -20.58 -18.91 48.91
N ARG A 178 -20.36 -19.98 48.13
CA ARG A 178 -20.61 -21.37 48.55
C ARG A 178 -19.49 -21.95 49.43
N GLU A 179 -18.27 -21.44 49.29
CA GLU A 179 -17.08 -21.84 50.06
C GLU A 179 -16.94 -21.12 51.41
N GLY A 180 -17.92 -20.27 51.79
CA GLY A 180 -18.08 -19.78 53.16
C GLY A 180 -17.06 -18.74 53.62
N CYS A 181 -16.38 -18.03 52.70
CA CYS A 181 -15.44 -16.97 53.08
C CYS A 181 -16.20 -15.65 53.29
N SER A 182 -16.28 -15.20 54.54
CA SER A 182 -16.91 -13.95 54.95
C SER A 182 -16.24 -12.73 54.30
N ILE A 183 -17.01 -11.92 53.58
CA ILE A 183 -16.64 -10.54 53.22
C ILE A 183 -16.71 -9.74 54.53
N THR A 184 -15.55 -9.39 55.07
CA THR A 184 -15.45 -8.47 56.22
C THR A 184 -15.90 -7.07 55.81
N GLN A 185 -16.82 -6.52 56.60
CA GLN A 185 -17.31 -5.16 56.55
C GLN A 185 -16.15 -4.15 56.59
N THR A 186 -16.24 -3.11 55.75
CA THR A 186 -15.57 -1.83 56.01
C THR A 186 -16.64 -0.75 55.89
N GLU A 187 -16.65 0.13 56.87
CA GLU A 187 -17.75 0.97 57.31
C GLU A 187 -18.16 2.04 56.28
N LEU A 188 -19.47 2.14 56.02
CA LEU A 188 -20.11 3.28 55.38
C LEU A 188 -20.30 4.40 56.43
N PRO A 189 -19.88 5.65 56.18
CA PRO A 189 -20.28 6.77 57.03
C PRO A 189 -21.78 7.02 56.89
N GLN A 190 -22.48 7.12 58.02
CA GLN A 190 -23.87 7.56 58.10
C GLN A 190 -24.03 8.96 57.48
N PHE A 191 -24.96 9.06 56.54
CA PHE A 191 -25.39 10.31 55.91
C PHE A 191 -26.27 11.09 56.91
N ASP A 192 -25.80 12.24 57.37
CA ASP A 192 -26.56 13.19 58.20
C ASP A 192 -27.30 14.21 57.31
N PRO A 193 -28.64 14.16 57.21
CA PRO A 193 -29.41 15.03 56.32
C PRO A 193 -29.46 16.50 56.78
N ALA A 194 -29.03 16.84 58.01
CA ALA A 194 -29.13 18.20 58.54
C ALA A 194 -27.97 19.13 58.13
N HIS A 195 -26.86 18.58 57.61
CA HIS A 195 -25.69 19.37 57.23
C HIS A 195 -25.69 19.82 55.76
N ALA A 196 -26.55 19.23 54.92
CA ALA A 196 -26.58 19.46 53.47
C ALA A 196 -27.37 20.72 53.04
N GLU A 197 -28.21 21.29 53.91
CA GLU A 197 -29.00 22.49 53.57
C GLU A 197 -28.30 23.83 53.92
N GLN A 198 -27.17 23.81 54.61
CA GLN A 198 -26.46 25.04 55.01
C GLN A 198 -25.43 25.53 53.98
N VAL A 199 -25.12 24.73 52.94
CA VAL A 199 -24.04 25.04 51.97
C VAL A 199 -24.57 25.65 50.66
N LEU A 200 -25.89 25.65 50.42
CA LEU A 200 -26.49 26.16 49.17
C LEU A 200 -27.19 27.52 49.27
N GLY A 201 -26.95 28.29 50.34
CA GLY A 201 -27.65 29.55 50.58
C GLY A 201 -26.76 30.68 51.08
N ARG A 202 -25.76 31.13 50.32
CA ARG A 202 -25.21 32.51 50.43
C ARG A 202 -24.30 32.89 49.25
N ARG A 203 -24.92 33.28 48.14
CA ARG A 203 -24.35 34.28 47.21
C ARG A 203 -25.09 35.60 47.46
N LYS A 204 -24.38 36.61 47.98
CA LYS A 204 -24.25 37.98 47.43
C LYS A 204 -23.90 39.02 48.51
N LEU A 205 -23.08 39.98 48.08
CA LEU A 205 -22.65 41.26 48.68
C LEU A 205 -21.49 41.09 49.68
N SER A 206 -20.32 41.74 49.58
CA SER A 206 -19.95 42.99 48.90
C SER A 206 -18.41 43.18 48.89
N HIS A 207 -17.89 43.86 47.87
CA HIS A 207 -16.65 44.68 47.77
C HIS A 207 -15.50 44.53 48.80
N GLY A 208 -14.27 44.38 48.28
CA GLY A 208 -13.04 44.67 49.03
C GLY A 208 -11.75 44.17 48.37
N GLN A 209 -11.05 45.09 47.70
CA GLN A 209 -9.70 45.09 47.12
C GLN A 209 -8.61 44.08 47.57
N SER A 210 -7.92 43.53 46.55
CA SER A 210 -6.46 43.32 46.35
C SER A 210 -5.59 42.58 47.39
N LYS A 211 -4.94 41.47 47.00
CA LYS A 211 -3.51 41.35 46.62
C LYS A 211 -2.99 39.91 46.65
N ASP A 212 -2.17 39.61 45.63
CA ASP A 212 -1.04 38.67 45.55
C ASP A 212 -1.29 37.16 45.71
N ALA A 213 -1.39 36.48 44.56
CA ALA A 213 -1.29 35.04 44.43
C ALA A 213 0.17 34.61 44.36
N SER A 214 0.66 33.95 45.41
CA SER A 214 1.82 33.06 45.35
C SER A 214 1.30 31.64 45.15
N THR A 215 1.60 31.05 43.99
CA THR A 215 1.24 29.67 43.67
C THR A 215 2.18 28.72 44.41
N GLU A 216 1.71 28.08 45.48
CA GLU A 216 2.38 26.92 46.08
C GLU A 216 2.38 25.76 45.07
N VAL A 217 3.56 25.45 44.53
CA VAL A 217 3.77 24.23 43.74
C VAL A 217 3.81 23.06 44.72
N ALA A 218 2.77 22.22 44.70
CA ALA A 218 2.75 20.99 45.47
C ALA A 218 3.97 20.11 45.13
N GLU A 219 4.83 19.82 46.10
CA GLU A 219 5.99 18.94 45.92
C GLU A 219 5.54 17.52 45.55
N LYS A 220 6.10 16.96 44.48
CA LYS A 220 5.85 15.57 44.06
C LYS A 220 6.33 14.59 45.16
N PRO A 221 5.60 13.49 45.44
CA PRO A 221 6.03 12.47 46.40
C PRO A 221 7.37 11.84 45.96
N ARG A 222 8.23 11.50 46.94
CA ARG A 222 9.60 11.02 46.72
C ARG A 222 9.67 9.49 46.86
N ILE A 223 10.45 8.82 46.01
CA ILE A 223 10.86 7.40 46.18
C ILE A 223 12.39 7.37 46.24
N GLU A 224 12.94 6.74 47.28
CA GLU A 224 14.36 6.41 47.37
C GLU A 224 14.64 5.09 46.67
N VAL A 225 15.61 5.09 45.77
CA VAL A 225 16.07 3.88 45.07
C VAL A 225 16.86 3.02 46.05
N GLY A 226 16.50 1.74 46.11
CA GLY A 226 17.12 0.74 46.98
C GLY A 226 18.52 0.33 46.56
N LEU A 227 18.99 -0.80 47.11
CA LEU A 227 20.32 -1.33 46.81
C LEU A 227 20.45 -1.80 45.35
N PRO A 228 21.66 -1.73 44.75
CA PRO A 228 21.89 -2.12 43.35
C PRO A 228 21.39 -3.52 43.00
N HIS A 229 21.47 -4.48 43.93
CA HIS A 229 21.08 -5.87 43.67
C HIS A 229 19.57 -6.12 43.80
N GLU A 230 18.82 -5.17 44.34
CA GLU A 230 17.40 -5.36 44.69
C GLU A 230 16.48 -4.44 43.90
N ASP A 231 16.89 -3.20 43.63
CA ASP A 231 16.04 -2.21 42.97
C ASP A 231 16.35 -2.11 41.46
N PRO A 232 15.39 -2.46 40.58
CA PRO A 232 15.58 -2.37 39.13
C PRO A 232 15.77 -0.93 38.64
N LEU A 233 15.37 0.10 39.39
CA LEU A 233 15.60 1.50 39.03
C LEU A 233 17.03 1.96 39.33
N HIS A 234 17.82 1.17 40.07
CA HIS A 234 19.19 1.52 40.36
C HIS A 234 20.08 1.47 39.11
N LEU A 235 20.88 2.51 38.85
CA LEU A 235 21.68 2.60 37.61
C LEU A 235 22.75 1.49 37.51
N PHE A 236 23.25 0.98 38.63
CA PHE A 236 24.13 -0.19 38.69
C PHE A 236 23.42 -1.53 38.88
N HIS A 237 22.09 -1.58 38.70
CA HIS A 237 21.37 -2.85 38.79
C HIS A 237 21.85 -3.81 37.69
N PRO A 238 22.36 -5.01 38.05
CA PRO A 238 22.76 -6.03 37.08
C PRO A 238 21.49 -6.73 36.60
N CYS A 239 20.82 -6.15 35.60
CA CYS A 239 19.59 -6.72 35.08
C CYS A 239 19.91 -7.87 34.11
N ASP A 240 19.28 -9.02 34.30
CA ASP A 240 19.47 -10.21 33.46
C ASP A 240 18.68 -10.17 32.13
N CYS A 241 18.21 -8.98 31.70
CA CYS A 241 17.51 -8.84 30.42
C CYS A 241 18.51 -8.86 29.25
N GLY A 242 18.02 -9.23 28.06
CA GLY A 242 18.86 -9.51 26.88
C GLY A 242 19.67 -8.34 26.32
N ILE A 243 19.60 -7.15 26.92
CA ILE A 243 20.42 -5.99 26.53
C ILE A 243 21.72 -5.86 27.32
N PHE A 244 21.78 -6.34 28.58
CA PHE A 244 22.98 -6.25 29.39
C PHE A 244 23.82 -7.53 29.28
N HIS A 245 25.10 -7.42 29.63
CA HIS A 245 26.14 -8.43 29.34
C HIS A 245 26.32 -8.68 27.84
N THR A 246 25.86 -7.75 27.01
CA THR A 246 26.05 -7.72 25.56
C THR A 246 26.70 -6.40 25.13
N LYS A 247 26.83 -6.20 23.82
CA LYS A 247 27.34 -4.96 23.24
C LYS A 247 26.30 -3.85 23.28
N ALA A 248 26.70 -2.59 23.41
CA ALA A 248 25.78 -1.46 23.47
C ALA A 248 24.84 -1.37 22.25
N GLN A 249 25.28 -1.85 21.07
CA GLN A 249 24.45 -1.93 19.86
C GLN A 249 23.15 -2.73 20.04
N THR A 250 23.12 -3.71 20.96
CA THR A 250 21.92 -4.52 21.22
C THR A 250 20.78 -3.68 21.77
N ALA A 251 21.12 -2.68 22.60
CA ALA A 251 20.14 -1.74 23.18
C ALA A 251 19.96 -0.49 22.30
N LEU A 252 21.02 -0.05 21.64
CA LEU A 252 21.08 1.19 20.87
C LEU A 252 21.59 0.88 19.46
N PRO A 253 20.76 0.31 18.57
CA PRO A 253 21.20 -0.10 17.23
C PRO A 253 21.61 1.09 16.34
N SER A 254 21.10 2.30 16.63
CA SER A 254 21.36 3.52 15.87
C SER A 254 22.71 4.20 16.16
N LEU A 255 23.55 3.62 17.03
CA LEU A 255 24.90 4.15 17.29
C LEU A 255 25.73 4.14 16.00
N ARG A 256 26.41 5.24 15.67
CA ARG A 256 27.23 5.34 14.45
C ARG A 256 28.68 4.94 14.62
N SER A 257 29.21 5.03 15.85
CA SER A 257 30.61 4.70 16.14
C SER A 257 30.77 3.20 16.38
N ASP A 258 31.64 2.55 15.61
CA ASP A 258 31.92 1.12 15.78
C ASP A 258 32.48 0.79 17.16
N LEU A 259 33.26 1.71 17.74
CA LEU A 259 33.78 1.60 19.11
C LEU A 259 32.64 1.66 20.13
N ALA A 260 31.69 2.57 19.96
CA ALA A 260 30.53 2.64 20.85
C ALA A 260 29.65 1.39 20.74
N ARG A 261 29.40 0.95 19.50
CA ARG A 261 28.60 -0.23 19.21
C ARG A 261 29.18 -1.49 19.83
N SER A 262 30.49 -1.66 19.79
CA SER A 262 31.20 -2.84 20.31
C SER A 262 31.48 -2.79 21.82
N LYS A 263 31.24 -1.66 22.49
CA LYS A 263 31.49 -1.51 23.93
C LYS A 263 30.52 -2.41 24.72
N PRO A 264 31.02 -3.31 25.59
CA PRO A 264 30.16 -4.13 26.43
C PRO A 264 29.48 -3.25 27.49
N VAL A 265 28.23 -3.56 27.80
CA VAL A 265 27.42 -2.86 28.81
C VAL A 265 26.82 -3.86 29.78
N ASN A 266 27.10 -3.71 31.08
CA ASN A 266 26.67 -4.64 32.13
C ASN A 266 25.51 -4.10 32.98
N ASN A 267 25.24 -2.80 32.89
CA ASN A 267 24.21 -2.13 33.69
C ASN A 267 23.73 -0.86 32.98
N MET A 268 22.67 -0.26 33.53
CA MET A 268 22.06 0.95 32.98
C MET A 268 23.04 2.14 32.94
N PHE A 269 23.92 2.28 33.93
CA PHE A 269 24.91 3.36 33.93
C PHE A 269 25.88 3.23 32.75
N GLU A 270 26.42 2.04 32.48
CA GLU A 270 27.33 1.81 31.36
C GLU A 270 26.65 2.07 30.01
N LEU A 271 25.40 1.62 29.86
CA LEU A 271 24.62 1.90 28.66
C LEU A 271 24.35 3.41 28.48
N ALA A 272 23.98 4.09 29.56
CA ALA A 272 23.76 5.53 29.55
C ALA A 272 25.05 6.31 29.29
N ASN A 273 26.19 5.87 29.80
CA ASN A 273 27.50 6.46 29.53
C ASN A 273 27.84 6.37 28.04
N VAL A 274 27.69 5.20 27.42
CA VAL A 274 27.91 5.03 25.97
C VAL A 274 26.99 5.96 25.17
N ALA A 275 25.70 5.96 25.48
CA ALA A 275 24.74 6.84 24.83
C ALA A 275 25.12 8.33 25.01
N SER A 276 25.52 8.71 26.21
CA SER A 276 25.89 10.08 26.55
C SER A 276 27.12 10.56 25.80
N ILE A 277 28.12 9.71 25.60
CA ILE A 277 29.32 10.06 24.82
C ILE A 277 28.98 10.23 23.34
N VAL A 278 28.24 9.28 22.76
CA VAL A 278 27.96 9.28 21.32
C VAL A 278 26.99 10.40 20.92
N LEU A 279 25.98 10.64 21.76
CA LEU A 279 24.94 11.65 21.50
C LEU A 279 25.33 13.05 21.97
N ASP A 280 26.54 13.24 22.52
CA ASP A 280 27.00 14.58 22.92
C ASP A 280 27.15 15.47 21.67
N PRO A 281 26.39 16.58 21.56
CA PRO A 281 26.44 17.44 20.38
C PRO A 281 27.69 18.32 20.35
N PHE A 282 28.40 18.48 21.48
CA PHE A 282 29.56 19.36 21.58
C PHE A 282 30.89 18.63 21.37
N TRP A 283 30.86 17.31 21.25
CA TRP A 283 32.06 16.50 21.07
C TRP A 283 32.22 16.08 19.61
N GLY A 284 33.42 16.31 19.05
CA GLY A 284 33.81 15.73 17.78
C GLY A 284 34.19 14.25 17.93
N ASP A 285 34.20 13.52 16.81
CA ASP A 285 34.38 12.06 16.78
C ASP A 285 35.62 11.59 17.55
N ARG A 286 36.76 12.27 17.38
CA ARG A 286 38.00 11.96 18.10
C ARG A 286 37.83 11.99 19.62
N ARG A 287 37.17 13.01 20.16
CA ARG A 287 36.95 13.14 21.61
C ARG A 287 36.00 12.05 22.12
N LYS A 288 34.99 11.69 21.32
CA LYS A 288 34.07 10.60 21.64
C LYS A 288 34.82 9.27 21.69
N GLU A 289 35.71 9.00 20.75
CA GLU A 289 36.54 7.79 20.75
C GLU A 289 37.48 7.73 21.95
N GLU A 290 38.17 8.83 22.27
CA GLU A 290 39.05 8.93 23.45
C GLU A 290 38.30 8.62 24.75
N GLU A 291 37.10 9.17 24.92
CA GLU A 291 36.27 8.91 26.10
C GLU A 291 35.68 7.49 26.11
N LEU A 292 35.29 6.94 24.95
CA LEU A 292 34.80 5.56 24.85
C LEU A 292 35.88 4.54 25.23
N MET A 293 37.15 4.83 24.95
CA MET A 293 38.31 4.02 25.35
C MET A 293 38.63 4.14 26.85
N ALA A 294 38.15 5.18 27.53
CA ALA A 294 38.39 5.37 28.95
C ALA A 294 37.60 4.34 29.77
N LYS A 295 38.33 3.51 30.54
CA LYS A 295 37.74 2.45 31.37
C LYS A 295 36.85 2.96 32.50
N GLU A 296 37.14 4.17 32.99
CA GLU A 296 36.44 4.80 34.11
C GLU A 296 35.71 6.07 33.69
N SER A 297 35.22 6.12 32.44
CA SER A 297 34.40 7.25 32.01
C SER A 297 33.19 7.41 32.93
N LYS A 298 33.06 8.61 33.50
CA LYS A 298 31.89 9.01 34.30
C LYS A 298 31.00 9.98 33.51
N HIS A 299 31.18 10.07 32.19
CA HIS A 299 30.41 11.00 31.38
C HIS A 299 28.94 10.59 31.35
N LEU A 300 28.05 11.50 31.69
CA LEU A 300 26.61 11.29 31.63
C LEU A 300 25.97 12.58 31.17
N THR A 301 24.93 12.45 30.37
CA THR A 301 24.11 13.53 29.86
C THR A 301 22.65 13.12 30.00
N VAL A 302 21.77 14.11 30.13
CA VAL A 302 20.33 13.84 30.23
C VAL A 302 19.82 13.11 28.98
N LEU A 303 20.32 13.49 27.80
CA LEU A 303 19.93 12.87 26.54
C LEU A 303 20.34 11.39 26.49
N GLY A 304 21.59 11.06 26.82
CA GLY A 304 22.06 9.67 26.82
C GLY A 304 21.37 8.80 27.88
N LEU A 305 21.11 9.36 29.07
CA LEU A 305 20.34 8.67 30.10
C LEU A 305 18.90 8.40 29.67
N ALA A 306 18.22 9.37 29.07
CA ALA A 306 16.87 9.19 28.55
C ALA A 306 16.84 8.11 27.45
N HIS A 307 17.86 8.08 26.61
CA HIS A 307 18.02 7.07 25.57
C HIS A 307 18.17 5.66 26.15
N ALA A 308 19.06 5.48 27.13
CA ALA A 308 19.26 4.21 27.80
C ALA A 308 18.00 3.73 28.57
N ILE A 309 17.30 4.64 29.26
CA ILE A 309 16.03 4.32 29.94
C ILE A 309 14.98 3.86 28.92
N ALA A 310 14.83 4.55 27.80
CA ALA A 310 13.89 4.18 26.75
C ALA A 310 14.19 2.77 26.18
N ALA A 311 15.45 2.48 25.88
CA ALA A 311 15.89 1.17 25.38
C ALA A 311 15.67 0.04 26.41
N HIS A 312 15.96 0.27 27.69
CA HIS A 312 15.71 -0.74 28.72
C HIS A 312 14.22 -0.95 28.99
N ARG A 313 13.43 0.14 28.96
CA ARG A 313 11.98 0.09 29.15
C ARG A 313 11.28 -0.75 28.08
N SER A 314 11.74 -0.69 26.82
CA SER A 314 11.16 -1.49 25.74
C SER A 314 11.54 -2.97 25.83
N CYS A 315 12.73 -3.29 26.34
CA CYS A 315 13.24 -4.66 26.40
C CYS A 315 13.01 -5.40 27.73
N CYS A 316 12.73 -4.70 28.84
CA CYS A 316 12.62 -5.31 30.17
C CYS A 316 11.28 -5.01 30.85
N PHE A 317 10.47 -6.05 31.04
CA PHE A 317 9.18 -5.96 31.72
C PHE A 317 9.31 -5.52 33.18
N THR A 318 10.27 -6.07 33.93
CA THR A 318 10.46 -5.76 35.36
C THR A 318 10.82 -4.28 35.56
N PHE A 319 11.74 -3.76 34.75
CA PHE A 319 12.13 -2.37 34.78
C PHE A 319 10.99 -1.44 34.37
N ASN A 320 10.28 -1.75 33.28
CA ASN A 320 9.13 -0.96 32.83
C ASN A 320 8.01 -0.93 33.88
N ARG A 321 7.76 -2.05 34.57
CA ARG A 321 6.79 -2.12 35.66
C ARG A 321 7.22 -1.23 36.83
N ALA A 322 8.50 -1.24 37.21
CA ALA A 322 9.02 -0.37 38.28
C ALA A 322 8.94 1.12 37.89
N LEU A 323 9.26 1.46 36.63
CA LEU A 323 9.11 2.82 36.11
C LEU A 323 7.66 3.31 36.19
N ARG A 324 6.69 2.48 35.78
CA ARG A 324 5.26 2.82 35.89
C ARG A 324 4.81 2.99 37.35
N ALA A 325 5.32 2.18 38.27
CA ALA A 325 5.01 2.32 39.70
C ALA A 325 5.61 3.60 40.32
N ALA A 326 6.69 4.12 39.73
CA ALA A 326 7.34 5.36 40.10
C ALA A 326 6.82 6.58 39.32
N GLU A 327 5.85 6.41 38.42
CA GLU A 327 5.28 7.49 37.62
C GLU A 327 4.65 8.58 38.51
N GLY A 328 4.92 9.85 38.18
CA GLY A 328 4.49 11.00 39.00
C GLY A 328 5.28 11.22 40.29
N LYS A 329 6.23 10.34 40.64
CA LYS A 329 7.06 10.44 41.84
C LYS A 329 8.49 10.88 41.49
N ARG A 330 9.15 11.58 42.42
CA ARG A 330 10.55 11.97 42.28
C ARG A 330 11.44 10.82 42.75
N ILE A 331 12.20 10.24 41.84
CA ILE A 331 13.17 9.17 42.11
C ILE A 331 14.46 9.79 42.64
N ILE A 332 14.96 9.29 43.77
CA ILE A 332 16.18 9.75 44.44
C ILE A 332 17.17 8.58 44.45
N HIS A 333 18.32 8.76 43.82
CA HIS A 333 19.37 7.75 43.75
C HIS A 333 20.35 7.89 44.91
N PRO A 334 20.86 6.78 45.47
CA PRO A 334 22.01 6.82 46.36
C PRO A 334 23.26 7.34 45.63
N SER A 335 24.25 7.81 46.39
CA SER A 335 25.52 8.27 45.83
C SER A 335 26.22 7.16 45.05
N LEU A 336 26.20 7.26 43.72
CA LEU A 336 26.78 6.26 42.82
C LEU A 336 28.31 6.30 42.77
N PHE A 337 28.92 7.44 43.07
CA PHE A 337 30.36 7.63 42.99
C PHE A 337 30.93 8.12 44.32
N PRO A 338 32.18 7.72 44.67
CA PRO A 338 32.86 8.22 45.86
C PRO A 338 33.13 9.74 45.82
N SER A 339 33.21 10.33 44.63
CA SER A 339 33.42 11.75 44.40
C SER A 339 32.35 12.33 43.47
N PHE A 340 32.02 13.60 43.66
CA PHE A 340 31.01 14.29 42.87
C PHE A 340 31.42 14.30 41.38
N PRO A 341 30.63 13.70 40.47
CA PRO A 341 31.02 13.54 39.07
C PRO A 341 30.80 14.82 38.23
N GLY A 342 30.38 15.93 38.85
CA GLY A 342 30.09 17.19 38.17
C GLY A 342 28.61 17.41 37.81
N TYR A 343 27.75 16.43 38.10
CA TYR A 343 26.31 16.49 37.82
C TYR A 343 25.49 15.83 38.94
N ASN A 344 24.22 16.23 39.05
CA ASN A 344 23.26 15.64 39.98
C ASN A 344 22.44 14.56 39.26
N ILE A 345 22.60 13.30 39.69
CA ILE A 345 21.97 12.14 39.08
C ILE A 345 20.44 12.22 39.18
N ASP A 346 19.88 12.62 40.33
CA ASP A 346 18.42 12.75 40.51
C ASP A 346 17.82 13.77 39.55
N SER A 347 18.51 14.90 39.35
CA SER A 347 18.09 15.92 38.40
C SER A 347 18.16 15.40 36.96
N TYR A 348 19.22 14.67 36.62
CA TYR A 348 19.39 14.10 35.29
C TYR A 348 18.34 13.03 35.02
N TYR A 349 18.04 12.18 35.99
CA TYR A 349 17.02 11.15 35.89
C TYR A 349 15.63 11.78 35.72
N ALA A 350 15.28 12.78 36.55
CA ALA A 350 14.01 13.48 36.42
C ALA A 350 13.84 14.14 35.04
N GLN A 351 14.86 14.85 34.56
CA GLN A 351 14.85 15.47 33.24
C GLN A 351 14.90 14.46 32.09
N ALA A 352 15.46 13.27 32.32
CA ALA A 352 15.45 12.18 31.35
C ALA A 352 14.05 11.57 31.24
N MET A 353 13.38 11.36 32.38
CA MET A 353 11.98 10.89 32.44
C MET A 353 11.03 11.84 31.72
N GLU A 354 11.18 13.15 31.88
CA GLU A 354 10.37 14.16 31.16
C GLU A 354 10.57 14.14 29.64
N ARG A 355 11.74 13.67 29.18
CA ARG A 355 12.06 13.56 27.75
C ARG A 355 11.72 12.20 27.15
N LEU A 356 11.30 11.21 27.95
CA LEU A 356 11.02 9.86 27.45
C LEU A 356 9.94 9.84 26.35
N ASP A 357 8.93 10.70 26.44
CA ASP A 357 7.87 10.78 25.43
C ASP A 357 8.31 11.50 24.15
N GLN A 358 9.45 12.21 24.19
CA GLN A 358 10.05 12.88 23.03
C GLN A 358 11.05 11.98 22.30
N ILE A 359 11.48 10.88 22.93
CA ILE A 359 12.34 9.89 22.29
C ILE A 359 11.43 8.96 21.48
N PRO A 360 11.61 8.86 20.14
CA PRO A 360 10.85 7.92 19.33
C PRO A 360 10.94 6.52 19.95
N ARG A 361 9.78 5.88 20.17
CA ARG A 361 9.71 4.53 20.77
C ARG A 361 10.39 3.48 19.88
N ASP A 362 10.57 3.81 18.60
CA ASP A 362 11.23 2.99 17.61
C ASP A 362 12.64 3.52 17.38
N TYR A 363 13.62 2.86 18.01
CA TYR A 363 15.05 3.17 17.90
C TYR A 363 15.65 2.94 16.52
N ASP A 364 14.83 2.51 15.56
CA ASP A 364 15.21 2.22 14.18
C ASP A 364 15.26 3.48 13.30
N ASP A 365 14.61 4.57 13.73
CA ASP A 365 14.47 5.79 12.95
C ASP A 365 15.23 6.97 13.58
N SER A 366 16.56 6.95 13.50
CA SER A 366 17.27 8.23 13.55
C SER A 366 16.93 8.98 12.25
N PRO A 367 16.37 10.20 12.30
CA PRO A 367 16.04 10.99 11.10
C PRO A 367 17.28 11.32 10.24
N ALA A 368 18.47 10.93 10.68
CA ALA A 368 19.72 11.15 9.99
C ALA A 368 20.16 9.99 9.07
N ASN A 369 19.54 8.81 9.12
CA ASN A 369 19.83 7.67 8.24
C ASN A 369 18.53 7.01 7.74
N PRO A 370 17.96 7.46 6.61
CA PRO A 370 16.73 6.89 6.10
C PRO A 370 16.90 5.41 5.72
N THR A 371 15.84 4.62 5.92
CA THR A 371 15.76 3.24 5.39
C THR A 371 15.86 3.30 3.88
N ILE A 372 16.80 2.55 3.30
CA ILE A 372 16.97 2.51 1.85
C ILE A 372 15.99 1.49 1.27
N VAL A 373 15.14 1.91 0.33
CA VAL A 373 14.28 1.01 -0.44
C VAL A 373 14.84 0.93 -1.87
N ALA A 374 15.58 -0.14 -2.14
CA ALA A 374 16.23 -0.39 -3.42
C ALA A 374 15.31 -1.18 -4.37
N LEU A 375 14.84 -0.51 -5.42
CA LEU A 375 13.87 -1.02 -6.38
C LEU A 375 14.47 -1.23 -7.77
N PRO A 376 14.09 -2.27 -8.52
CA PRO A 376 14.56 -2.45 -9.89
C PRO A 376 13.90 -1.47 -10.87
N LEU A 377 14.46 -1.36 -12.07
CA LEU A 377 14.05 -0.41 -13.13
C LEU A 377 12.54 -0.42 -13.46
N ALA A 378 11.89 -1.57 -13.27
CA ALA A 378 10.43 -1.71 -13.40
C ALA A 378 9.64 -0.68 -12.57
N PHE A 379 10.23 -0.26 -11.44
CA PHE A 379 9.68 0.69 -10.49
C PHE A 379 10.21 2.11 -10.68
N LEU A 380 10.77 2.47 -11.84
CA LEU A 380 11.35 3.82 -12.06
C LEU A 380 10.43 4.99 -11.69
N ARG A 381 9.12 4.78 -11.77
CA ARG A 381 8.13 5.78 -11.38
C ARG A 381 8.11 6.07 -9.87
N ALA A 382 8.62 5.18 -9.03
CA ALA A 382 8.67 5.33 -7.59
C ALA A 382 9.42 6.59 -7.15
N GLU A 383 10.48 6.99 -7.86
CA GLU A 383 11.27 8.19 -7.50
C GLU A 383 10.55 9.51 -7.72
N LYS A 384 9.50 9.56 -8.56
CA LYS A 384 8.84 10.81 -8.97
C LYS A 384 7.35 10.83 -8.67
N ASP A 385 6.73 9.67 -8.69
CA ASP A 385 5.29 9.51 -8.64
C ASP A 385 4.80 9.00 -7.26
N LEU A 386 5.69 8.94 -6.25
CA LEU A 386 5.35 8.67 -4.85
C LEU A 386 5.63 9.91 -3.99
N GLU A 387 4.85 10.07 -2.92
CA GLU A 387 5.09 11.13 -1.94
C GLU A 387 6.44 10.94 -1.23
N GLU A 388 7.19 12.03 -1.07
CA GLU A 388 8.48 12.01 -0.38
C GLU A 388 8.28 11.89 1.14
N ASP A 389 8.88 10.86 1.76
CA ASP A 389 8.97 10.71 3.22
C ASP A 389 10.44 10.83 3.64
N CYS A 390 10.73 11.60 4.69
CA CYS A 390 12.09 11.82 5.18
C CYS A 390 12.74 10.57 5.80
N ARG A 391 11.94 9.56 6.17
CA ARG A 391 12.40 8.30 6.79
C ARG A 391 12.84 7.25 5.78
N VAL A 392 12.41 7.37 4.52
CA VAL A 392 12.71 6.38 3.48
C VAL A 392 13.38 7.03 2.29
N LYS A 393 14.51 6.44 1.86
CA LYS A 393 15.15 6.81 0.60
C LYS A 393 14.87 5.75 -0.45
N ILE A 394 14.00 6.10 -1.40
CA ILE A 394 13.78 5.29 -2.59
C ILE A 394 14.98 5.42 -3.53
N MET A 395 15.47 4.29 -4.01
CA MET A 395 16.56 4.19 -4.98
C MET A 395 16.17 3.23 -6.08
N VAL A 396 16.10 3.70 -7.32
CA VAL A 396 15.86 2.81 -8.46
C VAL A 396 17.18 2.45 -9.15
N TYR A 397 17.41 1.16 -9.36
CA TYR A 397 18.62 0.66 -10.04
C TYR A 397 18.29 -0.06 -11.34
N THR A 398 19.17 0.09 -12.34
CA THR A 398 19.07 -0.57 -13.65
C THR A 398 19.79 -1.92 -13.68
N THR A 399 20.88 -2.02 -12.92
CA THR A 399 21.74 -3.21 -12.80
C THR A 399 22.23 -3.31 -11.35
N LEU A 400 22.69 -4.49 -10.93
CA LEU A 400 23.27 -4.65 -9.61
C LEU A 400 24.59 -3.87 -9.43
N ASP A 401 25.35 -3.61 -10.49
CA ASP A 401 26.50 -2.72 -10.43
C ASP A 401 26.09 -1.26 -10.18
N ALA A 402 25.02 -0.80 -10.82
CA ALA A 402 24.47 0.53 -10.54
C ALA A 402 23.97 0.61 -9.09
N LEU A 403 23.34 -0.44 -8.57
CA LEU A 403 22.97 -0.51 -7.16
C LEU A 403 24.20 -0.44 -6.24
N ALA A 404 25.26 -1.19 -6.56
CA ALA A 404 26.50 -1.18 -5.79
C ALA A 404 27.13 0.22 -5.75
N ALA A 405 27.20 0.90 -6.90
CA ALA A 405 27.70 2.27 -6.97
C ALA A 405 26.84 3.22 -6.13
N LEU A 406 25.52 3.16 -6.27
CA LEU A 406 24.60 4.00 -5.51
C LEU A 406 24.71 3.74 -4.00
N LEU A 407 24.79 2.49 -3.55
CA LEU A 407 24.98 2.16 -2.13
C LEU A 407 26.34 2.70 -1.62
N ASN A 408 27.39 2.56 -2.42
CA ASN A 408 28.72 3.04 -2.02
C ASN A 408 28.81 4.57 -1.87
N GLU A 409 28.03 5.33 -2.64
CA GLU A 409 27.93 6.78 -2.51
C GLU A 409 27.10 7.23 -1.30
N ARG A 410 26.35 6.32 -0.66
CA ARG A 410 25.49 6.65 0.47
C ARG A 410 26.21 6.48 1.81
N PRO A 411 25.81 7.26 2.82
CA PRO A 411 26.13 6.93 4.22
C PRO A 411 25.58 5.56 4.58
N ILE A 412 26.20 4.91 5.58
CA ILE A 412 25.73 3.63 6.11
C ILE A 412 24.31 3.83 6.65
N SER A 413 23.36 3.11 6.06
CA SER A 413 21.98 3.00 6.54
C SER A 413 21.84 1.77 7.42
N GLY A 414 21.04 1.88 8.49
CA GLY A 414 20.76 0.80 9.43
C GLY A 414 19.77 -0.24 8.87
N ALA A 415 19.00 0.13 7.86
CA ALA A 415 18.00 -0.75 7.25
C ALA A 415 17.97 -0.60 5.72
N ILE A 416 17.93 -1.75 5.04
CA ILE A 416 17.79 -1.83 3.59
C ILE A 416 16.67 -2.80 3.26
N VAL A 417 15.69 -2.32 2.49
CA VAL A 417 14.70 -3.15 1.81
C VAL A 417 15.19 -3.32 0.38
N PHE A 418 15.52 -4.55 0.01
CA PHE A 418 16.06 -4.87 -1.31
C PHE A 418 15.07 -5.70 -2.11
N ILE A 419 14.56 -5.12 -3.19
CA ILE A 419 13.65 -5.80 -4.12
C ILE A 419 14.51 -6.32 -5.25
N TRP A 420 14.48 -7.64 -5.47
CA TRP A 420 15.29 -8.30 -6.49
C TRP A 420 14.88 -7.91 -7.92
N PRO A 421 15.80 -7.86 -8.90
CA PRO A 421 15.45 -7.51 -10.27
C PRO A 421 14.63 -8.59 -10.99
N ASP A 422 13.81 -8.17 -11.95
CA ASP A 422 12.98 -9.07 -12.78
C ASP A 422 13.79 -9.97 -13.74
N THR A 423 15.13 -9.92 -13.68
CA THR A 423 16.07 -10.61 -14.56
C THR A 423 17.20 -11.21 -13.74
N MET A 424 17.72 -12.37 -14.14
CA MET A 424 18.84 -12.99 -13.44
C MET A 424 20.12 -12.14 -13.59
N PRO A 425 20.72 -11.66 -12.49
CA PRO A 425 21.95 -10.88 -12.57
C PRO A 425 23.15 -11.75 -12.97
N ALA A 426 24.10 -11.15 -13.69
CA ALA A 426 25.41 -11.76 -13.89
C ALA A 426 26.15 -11.89 -12.55
N THR A 427 26.91 -12.98 -12.36
CA THR A 427 27.63 -13.28 -11.11
C THR A 427 28.57 -12.15 -10.68
N SER A 428 29.24 -11.49 -11.63
CA SER A 428 30.10 -10.34 -11.35
C SER A 428 29.34 -9.17 -10.73
N HIS A 429 28.16 -8.84 -11.27
CA HIS A 429 27.35 -7.74 -10.76
C HIS A 429 26.74 -8.06 -9.40
N LEU A 430 26.37 -9.32 -9.18
CA LEU A 430 25.88 -9.79 -7.89
C LEU A 430 26.96 -9.65 -6.81
N ASN A 431 28.20 -10.06 -7.11
CA ASN A 431 29.32 -9.94 -6.17
C ASN A 431 29.58 -8.48 -5.77
N ASN A 432 29.53 -7.55 -6.72
CA ASN A 432 29.72 -6.12 -6.45
C ASN A 432 28.60 -5.56 -5.56
N ALA A 433 27.34 -5.91 -5.85
CA ALA A 433 26.21 -5.51 -5.01
C ALA A 433 26.29 -6.12 -3.61
N MET A 434 26.71 -7.38 -3.49
CA MET A 434 26.92 -8.02 -2.19
C MET A 434 28.00 -7.31 -1.36
N GLN A 435 29.13 -6.94 -1.95
CA GLN A 435 30.15 -6.16 -1.24
C GLN A 435 29.63 -4.81 -0.74
N ALA A 436 28.82 -4.13 -1.56
CA ALA A 436 28.20 -2.87 -1.16
C ALA A 436 27.17 -3.10 -0.04
N LEU A 437 26.33 -4.13 -0.12
CA LEU A 437 25.40 -4.50 0.96
C LEU A 437 26.14 -4.87 2.25
N GLU A 438 27.23 -5.65 2.15
CA GLU A 438 28.07 -6.02 3.29
C GLU A 438 28.60 -4.78 4.02
N ARG A 439 29.02 -3.73 3.31
CA ARG A 439 29.43 -2.46 3.95
C ARG A 439 28.33 -1.85 4.82
N HIS A 440 27.08 -1.95 4.41
CA HIS A 440 25.95 -1.47 5.20
C HIS A 440 25.63 -2.42 6.37
N LEU A 441 25.78 -3.72 6.16
CA LEU A 441 25.46 -4.77 7.13
C LEU A 441 26.53 -5.00 8.20
N GLN A 442 27.80 -4.66 7.93
CA GLN A 442 28.90 -4.71 8.89
C GLN A 442 28.58 -3.94 10.18
N CYS A 443 27.69 -2.95 10.07
CA CYS A 443 27.23 -2.17 11.20
C CYS A 443 25.98 -2.71 11.93
N GLY A 444 25.70 -4.01 11.79
CA GLY A 444 24.58 -4.65 12.48
C GLY A 444 23.22 -4.24 11.90
N GLY A 445 23.22 -3.86 10.62
CA GLY A 445 22.01 -3.43 9.92
C GLY A 445 21.05 -4.59 9.61
N THR A 446 19.84 -4.21 9.23
CA THR A 446 18.80 -5.12 8.75
C THR A 446 18.72 -5.06 7.23
N LEU A 447 18.71 -6.22 6.58
CA LEU A 447 18.45 -6.36 5.14
C LEU A 447 17.25 -7.27 4.94
N ASP A 448 16.16 -6.71 4.44
CA ASP A 448 14.98 -7.47 4.05
C ASP A 448 14.93 -7.61 2.53
N MET A 449 15.00 -8.85 2.06
CA MET A 449 15.00 -9.17 0.64
C MET A 449 13.61 -9.62 0.18
N TYR A 450 13.11 -8.99 -0.87
CA TYR A 450 11.77 -9.25 -1.40
C TYR A 450 11.78 -9.62 -2.89
N PRO A 451 10.84 -10.50 -3.30
CA PRO A 451 10.58 -10.73 -4.70
C PRO A 451 9.97 -9.55 -5.44
N PRO A 452 10.26 -9.41 -6.75
CA PRO A 452 9.40 -8.63 -7.60
C PRO A 452 8.01 -9.30 -7.67
N PRO A 453 6.95 -8.52 -7.96
CA PRO A 453 5.61 -9.05 -8.15
C PRO A 453 5.59 -10.22 -9.13
N TYR A 454 4.85 -11.28 -8.81
CA TYR A 454 4.78 -12.47 -9.67
C TYR A 454 4.14 -12.12 -11.03
N GLU A 455 4.76 -12.61 -12.09
CA GLU A 455 4.25 -12.54 -13.47
C GLU A 455 4.29 -13.93 -14.09
N GLU A 456 3.14 -14.43 -14.57
CA GLU A 456 3.02 -15.78 -15.13
C GLU A 456 4.01 -16.06 -16.27
N ARG A 457 4.32 -15.03 -17.09
CA ARG A 457 5.30 -15.14 -18.19
C ARG A 457 6.74 -15.36 -17.74
N ARG A 458 7.05 -15.15 -16.46
CA ARG A 458 8.39 -15.25 -15.88
C ARG A 458 8.46 -16.34 -14.79
N SER A 459 7.48 -17.24 -14.72
CA SER A 459 7.37 -18.27 -13.68
C SER A 459 8.63 -19.12 -13.52
N GLU A 460 9.25 -19.54 -14.63
CA GLU A 460 10.50 -20.32 -14.64
C GLU A 460 11.65 -19.53 -13.98
N LEU A 461 11.86 -18.28 -14.42
CA LEU A 461 12.91 -17.41 -13.89
C LEU A 461 12.69 -17.08 -12.41
N TRP A 462 11.43 -17.02 -12.00
CA TRP A 462 11.05 -16.70 -10.63
C TRP A 462 11.53 -17.77 -9.63
N HIS A 463 11.48 -19.05 -10.01
CA HIS A 463 12.03 -20.14 -9.20
C HIS A 463 13.57 -20.12 -9.14
N GLU A 464 14.23 -19.81 -10.24
CA GLU A 464 15.69 -19.67 -10.26
C GLU A 464 16.15 -18.51 -9.37
N ILE A 465 15.46 -17.37 -9.45
CA ILE A 465 15.72 -16.21 -8.60
C ILE A 465 15.58 -16.57 -7.12
N LYS A 466 14.52 -17.29 -6.74
CA LYS A 466 14.33 -17.78 -5.36
C LYS A 466 15.55 -18.56 -4.86
N GLN A 467 16.12 -19.45 -5.67
CA GLN A 467 17.30 -20.23 -5.28
C GLN A 467 18.53 -19.34 -5.08
N VAL A 468 18.76 -18.39 -5.98
CA VAL A 468 19.89 -17.47 -5.87
C VAL A 468 19.75 -16.56 -4.64
N CYS A 469 18.55 -16.06 -4.34
CA CYS A 469 18.28 -15.28 -3.12
C CYS A 469 18.65 -16.07 -1.86
N ALA A 470 18.24 -17.33 -1.76
CA ALA A 470 18.56 -18.19 -0.62
C ALA A 470 20.08 -18.37 -0.44
N GLU A 471 20.83 -18.54 -1.53
CA GLU A 471 22.30 -18.61 -1.47
C GLU A 471 22.92 -17.27 -1.06
N VAL A 472 22.42 -16.13 -1.57
CA VAL A 472 22.89 -14.80 -1.14
C VAL A 472 22.66 -14.60 0.35
N VAL A 473 21.48 -14.95 0.86
CA VAL A 473 21.16 -14.84 2.29
C VAL A 473 22.09 -15.71 3.12
N LYS A 474 22.33 -16.95 2.69
CA LYS A 474 23.28 -17.86 3.34
C LYS A 474 24.71 -17.34 3.34
N VAL A 475 25.14 -16.66 2.27
CA VAL A 475 26.47 -16.03 2.22
C VAL A 475 26.53 -14.82 3.17
N LEU A 476 25.51 -13.96 3.17
CA LEU A 476 25.48 -12.76 4.01
C LEU A 476 25.32 -13.07 5.52
N THR A 477 24.65 -14.17 5.86
CA THR A 477 24.44 -14.62 7.25
C THR A 477 25.48 -15.65 7.71
N GLY A 478 26.40 -16.05 6.83
CA GLY A 478 27.36 -17.11 7.11
C GLY A 478 28.32 -16.73 8.26
N PRO A 479 28.67 -17.67 9.15
CA PRO A 479 29.53 -17.40 10.32
C PRO A 479 30.94 -16.90 9.94
N ALA A 480 31.39 -17.19 8.72
CA ALA A 480 32.67 -16.73 8.19
C ALA A 480 32.77 -15.21 7.98
N ARG A 481 31.63 -14.49 7.96
CA ARG A 481 31.59 -13.05 7.73
C ARG A 481 31.82 -12.20 8.98
N GLY A 482 31.55 -12.74 10.17
CA GLY A 482 31.94 -12.11 11.43
C GLY A 482 31.20 -10.83 11.82
N PHE A 483 30.06 -10.51 11.19
CA PHE A 483 29.18 -9.41 11.58
C PHE A 483 27.76 -9.92 11.90
N GLU A 484 27.10 -9.28 12.87
CA GLU A 484 25.75 -9.63 13.34
C GLU A 484 24.70 -8.82 12.55
N ALA A 485 24.41 -9.20 11.31
CA ALA A 485 23.34 -8.59 10.53
C ALA A 485 22.06 -9.44 10.57
N ARG A 486 20.89 -8.78 10.60
CA ARG A 486 19.61 -9.46 10.39
C ARG A 486 19.31 -9.45 8.91
N VAL A 487 19.37 -10.61 8.26
CA VAL A 487 18.98 -10.76 6.85
C VAL A 487 17.71 -11.60 6.79
N ALA A 488 16.60 -11.00 6.34
CA ALA A 488 15.34 -11.71 6.15
C ALA A 488 15.16 -12.06 4.66
N ASP A 489 14.92 -13.34 4.39
CA ASP A 489 14.56 -13.82 3.06
C ASP A 489 13.05 -13.99 2.94
N SER A 490 12.39 -13.09 2.23
CA SER A 490 10.96 -13.22 1.96
C SER A 490 10.66 -14.15 0.78
N TYR A 491 11.65 -14.62 0.02
CA TYR A 491 11.43 -15.67 -0.99
C TYR A 491 11.26 -17.06 -0.36
N GLY A 492 11.99 -17.33 0.72
CA GLY A 492 11.93 -18.60 1.43
C GLY A 492 10.54 -18.93 2.01
N THR A 493 9.69 -17.92 2.24
CA THR A 493 8.32 -18.10 2.75
C THR A 493 7.34 -18.58 1.68
N ILE A 494 7.71 -18.52 0.41
CA ILE A 494 6.83 -18.79 -0.72
C ILE A 494 7.06 -20.21 -1.22
N ASN A 495 6.15 -21.13 -0.91
CA ASN A 495 6.19 -22.52 -1.42
C ASN A 495 5.30 -22.64 -2.66
N ASP A 496 4.50 -23.71 -2.78
CA ASP A 496 3.57 -23.91 -3.91
C ASP A 496 2.41 -22.90 -3.93
N SER A 497 2.26 -22.10 -2.87
CA SER A 497 1.27 -21.05 -2.74
C SER A 497 1.86 -19.80 -2.08
N VAL A 498 1.48 -18.62 -2.57
CA VAL A 498 1.86 -17.32 -2.00
C VAL A 498 0.87 -16.94 -0.89
N PRO A 499 1.33 -16.63 0.34
CA PRO A 499 0.43 -16.16 1.41
C PRO A 499 -0.33 -14.90 1.01
N LEU A 500 -1.59 -14.79 1.43
CA LEU A 500 -2.40 -13.59 1.17
C LEU A 500 -1.72 -12.35 1.77
N GLY A 501 -1.54 -11.31 0.94
CA GLY A 501 -0.87 -10.07 1.34
C GLY A 501 0.65 -10.10 1.23
N HIS A 502 1.26 -11.20 0.76
CA HIS A 502 2.68 -11.24 0.44
C HIS A 502 2.99 -10.32 -0.75
N PRO A 503 4.12 -9.57 -0.76
CA PRO A 503 4.50 -8.68 -1.87
C PRO A 503 4.66 -9.36 -3.23
N ALA A 504 4.89 -10.68 -3.22
CA ALA A 504 4.95 -11.51 -4.42
C ALA A 504 3.60 -11.68 -5.13
N THR A 505 2.49 -11.30 -4.48
CA THR A 505 1.16 -11.41 -5.07
C THR A 505 1.11 -10.58 -6.36
N CYS A 506 0.48 -11.13 -7.39
CA CYS A 506 0.31 -10.45 -8.66
C CYS A 506 -0.42 -9.11 -8.47
N LEU A 507 0.10 -8.02 -9.06
CA LEU A 507 -0.51 -6.66 -8.99
C LEU A 507 -1.58 -6.43 -10.08
N GLY A 508 -2.21 -7.50 -10.58
CA GLY A 508 -3.27 -7.48 -11.59
C GLY A 508 -3.06 -8.42 -12.79
N ILE A 509 -4.13 -8.71 -13.53
CA ILE A 509 -4.25 -9.86 -14.45
C ILE A 509 -3.58 -9.69 -15.82
N SER A 510 -2.62 -8.78 -15.98
CA SER A 510 -1.93 -8.62 -17.28
C SER A 510 -0.42 -8.64 -17.07
N PRO A 511 0.30 -9.64 -17.59
CA PRO A 511 1.74 -9.52 -17.73
C PRO A 511 2.03 -8.22 -18.45
N ARG A 512 2.91 -7.40 -17.87
CA ARG A 512 3.34 -6.16 -18.50
C ARG A 512 3.74 -6.48 -19.95
N ARG A 513 3.34 -5.63 -20.91
CA ARG A 513 3.78 -5.79 -22.31
C ARG A 513 5.29 -5.57 -22.37
N GLY A 514 6.06 -6.66 -22.25
CA GLY A 514 7.53 -6.61 -22.17
C GLY A 514 8.00 -5.99 -20.86
N ASP A 515 9.02 -5.13 -20.93
CA ASP A 515 9.59 -4.43 -19.78
C ASP A 515 8.88 -3.10 -19.47
N ALA A 516 7.55 -3.06 -19.63
CA ALA A 516 6.77 -1.87 -19.29
C ALA A 516 6.94 -1.55 -17.79
N LYS A 517 6.94 -0.27 -17.41
CA LYS A 517 7.08 0.14 -16.00
C LYS A 517 5.76 -0.03 -15.25
N TYR A 518 5.82 -0.30 -13.95
CA TYR A 518 4.63 -0.33 -13.10
C TYR A 518 3.95 1.05 -13.06
N HIS A 519 2.62 1.05 -12.96
CA HIS A 519 1.88 2.27 -12.69
C HIS A 519 2.14 2.75 -11.25
N PRO A 520 2.09 4.07 -10.98
CA PRO A 520 2.35 4.61 -9.64
C PRO A 520 1.49 3.97 -8.55
N TRP A 521 0.21 3.72 -8.83
CA TRP A 521 -0.68 3.05 -7.88
C TRP A 521 -0.26 1.59 -7.61
N GLN A 522 0.21 0.85 -8.63
CA GLN A 522 0.72 -0.52 -8.45
C GLN A 522 1.96 -0.53 -7.57
N ILE A 523 2.85 0.45 -7.77
CA ILE A 523 4.04 0.63 -6.94
C ILE A 523 3.63 0.92 -5.49
N ALA A 524 2.69 1.83 -5.26
CA ALA A 524 2.20 2.14 -3.92
C ALA A 524 1.55 0.93 -3.24
N VAL A 525 0.73 0.15 -3.96
CA VAL A 525 0.13 -1.10 -3.46
C VAL A 525 1.21 -2.09 -3.05
N PHE A 526 2.19 -2.33 -3.93
CA PHE A 526 3.30 -3.23 -3.66
C PHE A 526 4.12 -2.80 -2.43
N LEU A 527 4.53 -1.54 -2.34
CA LEU A 527 5.30 -1.04 -1.21
C LEU A 527 4.50 -1.09 0.10
N ASN A 528 3.18 -0.90 0.05
CA ASN A 528 2.33 -1.08 1.22
C ASN A 528 2.15 -2.56 1.62
N GLN A 529 2.23 -3.51 0.68
CA GLN A 529 2.33 -4.93 0.99
C GLN A 529 3.68 -5.25 1.65
N VAL A 530 4.78 -4.72 1.09
CA VAL A 530 6.13 -4.85 1.69
C VAL A 530 6.11 -4.31 3.11
N ARG A 531 5.57 -3.11 3.34
CA ARG A 531 5.37 -2.52 4.66
C ARG A 531 4.64 -3.45 5.62
N LYS A 532 3.48 -3.98 5.22
CA LYS A 532 2.69 -4.89 6.07
C LYS A 532 3.47 -6.17 6.41
N PHE A 533 4.19 -6.71 5.44
CA PHE A 533 4.99 -7.92 5.65
C PHE A 533 6.23 -7.68 6.50
N ALA A 534 6.85 -6.51 6.35
CA ALA A 534 8.02 -6.08 7.10
C ALA A 534 7.69 -5.60 8.53
N MET A 535 6.43 -5.51 8.96
CA MET A 535 6.08 -4.94 10.28
C MET A 535 6.75 -5.65 11.49
N GLY A 536 7.25 -6.88 11.32
CA GLY A 536 8.01 -7.60 12.36
C GLY A 536 9.53 -7.41 12.30
N THR A 537 10.02 -6.69 11.29
CA THR A 537 11.45 -6.46 11.01
C THR A 537 11.79 -4.98 10.93
N LEU A 538 10.96 -4.17 10.26
CA LEU A 538 11.19 -2.77 9.92
C LEU A 538 9.91 -1.94 10.01
N THR A 539 10.03 -0.68 10.42
CA THR A 539 8.93 0.30 10.37
C THR A 539 9.00 1.10 9.07
N LEU A 540 8.10 0.81 8.12
CA LEU A 540 8.00 1.56 6.87
C LEU A 540 6.79 2.52 6.88
N PRO A 541 6.89 3.71 6.25
CA PRO A 541 5.78 4.65 6.12
C PRO A 541 4.68 4.11 5.20
N ILE A 542 3.51 4.72 5.23
CA ILE A 542 2.47 4.46 4.23
C ILE A 542 2.89 5.13 2.93
N PHE A 543 2.85 4.39 1.83
CA PHE A 543 3.20 4.91 0.52
C PHE A 543 1.94 5.35 -0.24
N PHE A 544 1.93 6.59 -0.72
CA PHE A 544 0.86 7.14 -1.56
C PHE A 544 1.39 7.50 -2.94
N ALA A 545 0.58 7.26 -3.97
CA ALA A 545 0.86 7.75 -5.31
C ALA A 545 0.52 9.25 -5.37
N THR A 546 1.39 10.06 -5.97
CA THR A 546 1.14 11.50 -6.08
C THR A 546 -0.09 11.77 -6.94
N LYS A 547 -1.03 12.56 -6.41
CA LYS A 547 -2.16 13.06 -7.19
C LYS A 547 -1.61 14.04 -8.22
N LYS A 548 -1.67 13.69 -9.50
CA LYS A 548 -1.44 14.69 -10.56
C LYS A 548 -2.51 15.76 -10.41
N ALA A 549 -2.09 16.99 -10.13
CA ALA A 549 -2.97 18.14 -10.25
C ALA A 549 -3.49 18.19 -11.68
N THR A 550 -4.79 17.96 -11.84
CA THR A 550 -5.50 18.31 -13.07
C THR A 550 -5.36 19.82 -13.19
N GLU A 551 -4.59 20.31 -14.18
CA GLU A 551 -4.56 21.73 -14.53
C GLU A 551 -5.99 22.14 -14.93
N ALA A 552 -6.72 22.68 -13.96
CA ALA A 552 -7.98 23.35 -14.19
C ALA A 552 -7.68 24.64 -14.97
N ASN A 553 -8.42 24.83 -16.06
CA ASN A 553 -8.49 26.09 -16.77
C ASN A 553 -8.96 27.18 -15.82
N ASP A 554 -8.06 28.05 -15.38
CA ASP A 554 -8.40 29.32 -14.74
C ASP A 554 -8.63 30.38 -15.82
N ASP A 555 -9.90 30.56 -16.20
CA ASP A 555 -10.39 31.76 -16.90
C ASP A 555 -10.73 32.86 -15.87
N GLU A 556 -9.80 33.82 -15.73
CA GLU A 556 -9.95 35.26 -15.44
C GLU A 556 -10.47 35.80 -14.07
N PRO A 557 -10.24 37.12 -13.75
CA PRO A 557 -9.30 38.09 -14.31
C PRO A 557 -8.38 38.77 -13.28
N ARG A 558 -7.24 39.27 -13.79
CA ARG A 558 -6.20 40.01 -13.07
C ARG A 558 -6.47 41.51 -13.13
N SER A 559 -6.32 42.22 -12.02
CA SER A 559 -6.30 43.70 -11.98
C SER A 559 -4.93 44.25 -12.42
N GLU A 560 -4.97 45.29 -13.25
CA GLU A 560 -3.83 45.93 -13.92
C GLU A 560 -3.01 46.86 -13.01
N THR A 561 -1.69 46.94 -13.24
CA THR A 561 -0.99 48.24 -13.28
C THR A 561 0.22 48.19 -14.23
N LYS A 562 0.29 49.18 -15.15
CA LYS A 562 1.23 49.36 -16.28
C LYS A 562 2.55 50.05 -15.91
N LYS A 563 3.62 49.77 -16.69
CA LYS A 563 4.50 50.71 -17.47
C LYS A 563 5.73 49.95 -18.07
N GLN A 564 5.80 49.66 -19.37
CA GLN A 564 6.33 50.45 -20.52
C GLN A 564 7.87 50.51 -20.69
N SER A 565 8.43 49.86 -21.74
CA SER A 565 9.09 50.50 -22.92
C SER A 565 9.77 49.46 -23.86
N VAL A 566 9.32 49.32 -25.13
CA VAL A 566 9.86 49.77 -26.46
C VAL A 566 10.99 48.89 -27.08
N GLY A 567 10.71 48.28 -28.25
CA GLY A 567 11.55 47.29 -29.00
C GLY A 567 12.21 47.80 -30.29
N PRO A 568 12.56 46.91 -31.28
CA PRO A 568 11.83 46.96 -32.57
C PRO A 568 11.57 45.63 -33.34
N SER A 569 10.41 45.64 -34.03
CA SER A 569 9.95 44.99 -35.29
C SER A 569 10.15 43.48 -35.55
N LYS A 570 9.10 42.65 -35.45
CA LYS A 570 7.98 42.36 -36.39
C LYS A 570 8.34 41.49 -37.62
N LYS A 571 8.08 40.18 -37.51
CA LYS A 571 7.61 39.30 -38.60
C LYS A 571 6.13 38.94 -38.32
N PRO A 572 5.25 38.86 -39.34
CA PRO A 572 3.82 38.70 -39.13
C PRO A 572 3.47 37.30 -38.61
N SER A 573 2.73 37.27 -37.51
CA SER A 573 2.09 36.09 -36.96
C SER A 573 1.03 35.58 -37.94
N LYS A 574 1.13 34.31 -38.31
CA LYS A 574 0.02 33.60 -38.94
C LYS A 574 -1.05 33.39 -37.88
N ILE A 575 -2.28 33.78 -38.21
CA ILE A 575 -3.50 33.36 -37.56
C ILE A 575 -3.52 31.83 -37.54
N ILE A 576 -3.26 31.21 -36.39
CA ILE A 576 -3.51 29.79 -36.17
C ILE A 576 -4.94 29.72 -35.63
N LYS A 577 -5.87 29.33 -36.50
CA LYS A 577 -7.20 28.88 -36.12
C LYS A 577 -7.06 27.65 -35.21
N PRO A 578 -7.96 27.45 -34.23
CA PRO A 578 -7.95 26.25 -33.40
C PRO A 578 -8.04 25.01 -34.29
N ASN A 579 -7.00 24.17 -34.22
CA ASN A 579 -6.92 22.94 -34.97
C ASN A 579 -7.70 21.88 -34.17
N VAL A 580 -9.02 21.84 -34.38
CA VAL A 580 -9.84 20.69 -34.01
C VAL A 580 -9.41 19.54 -34.92
N SER A 581 -8.48 18.71 -34.45
CA SER A 581 -8.08 17.49 -35.16
C SER A 581 -9.19 16.45 -35.03
N TYR A 582 -10.16 16.52 -35.93
CA TYR A 582 -11.04 15.41 -36.26
C TYR A 582 -10.20 14.16 -36.56
N LEU A 583 -10.63 13.01 -36.02
CA LEU A 583 -10.20 11.68 -36.45
C LEU A 583 -10.21 11.62 -37.98
N ARG A 584 -9.02 11.55 -38.59
CA ARG A 584 -8.88 11.23 -40.02
C ARG A 584 -9.30 9.78 -40.20
N ASP A 585 -10.40 9.60 -40.92
CA ASP A 585 -10.89 8.31 -41.37
C ASP A 585 -9.82 7.60 -42.23
N ALA A 586 -9.14 6.62 -41.63
CA ALA A 586 -8.05 5.86 -42.24
C ALA A 586 -8.49 5.12 -43.53
N LYS A 587 -9.80 4.92 -43.72
CA LYS A 587 -10.36 4.28 -44.91
C LYS A 587 -10.27 5.19 -46.15
N LYS A 588 -10.44 6.51 -45.96
CA LYS A 588 -10.39 7.51 -47.04
C LYS A 588 -8.95 7.77 -47.51
N GLU A 589 -7.98 7.69 -46.60
CA GLU A 589 -6.56 7.82 -46.95
C GLU A 589 -6.04 6.59 -47.70
N ARG A 590 -6.49 5.36 -47.35
CA ARG A 590 -6.17 4.14 -48.12
C ARG A 590 -6.74 4.16 -49.54
N GLN A 591 -7.93 4.73 -49.74
CA GLN A 591 -8.49 4.91 -51.09
C GLN A 591 -7.69 5.94 -51.92
N ARG A 592 -7.19 7.01 -51.29
CA ARG A 592 -6.31 7.98 -51.96
C ARG A 592 -4.99 7.34 -52.42
N HIS A 593 -4.42 6.43 -51.66
CA HIS A 593 -3.16 5.76 -52.04
C HIS A 593 -3.33 4.51 -52.93
N ALA A 594 -4.56 4.08 -53.21
CA ALA A 594 -4.83 2.89 -54.02
C ALA A 594 -4.38 3.01 -55.50
N HIS A 595 -4.37 4.23 -56.06
CA HIS A 595 -3.93 4.45 -57.45
C HIS A 595 -2.39 4.44 -57.59
N LEU A 596 -1.66 4.85 -56.54
CA LEU A 596 -0.18 4.85 -56.50
C LEU A 596 0.39 3.42 -56.41
N MET A 597 -0.33 2.49 -55.78
CA MET A 597 0.08 1.09 -55.67
C MET A 597 -0.11 0.29 -56.97
N LYS A 598 -0.91 0.77 -57.93
CA LYS A 598 -1.12 0.11 -59.22
C LYS A 598 -0.05 0.42 -60.27
N GLN A 599 0.81 1.42 -60.06
CA GLN A 599 1.84 1.80 -61.04
C GLN A 599 3.16 1.02 -60.94
N LYS A 600 3.39 0.21 -59.90
CA LYS A 600 4.66 -0.54 -59.72
C LYS A 600 4.71 -1.93 -60.40
N ARG A 601 3.75 -2.28 -61.26
CA ARG A 601 3.66 -3.63 -61.87
C ARG A 601 3.98 -3.72 -63.37
N GLN A 602 4.43 -2.64 -64.01
CA GLN A 602 4.85 -2.70 -65.42
C GLN A 602 6.20 -2.01 -65.63
N GLN A 603 7.28 -2.77 -65.49
CA GLN A 603 8.44 -2.60 -66.37
C GLN A 603 8.88 -3.98 -66.89
N PRO A 604 9.19 -4.12 -68.19
CA PRO A 604 9.41 -5.40 -68.83
C PRO A 604 10.86 -5.87 -68.66
N LYS A 605 11.03 -7.19 -68.49
CA LYS A 605 12.32 -7.87 -68.59
C LYS A 605 12.84 -7.76 -70.03
N GLN A 606 13.98 -7.11 -70.24
CA GLN A 606 14.80 -7.30 -71.44
C GLN A 606 15.87 -8.36 -71.18
N LYS A 607 16.10 -9.18 -72.21
CA LYS A 607 17.07 -10.27 -72.32
C LYS A 607 18.50 -9.76 -72.37
#